data_AF-A0A7Y9G6C4-F1
#
_entry.id   AF-A0A7Y9G6C4-F1
#
_cell.length_a   1.000
_cell.length_b   1.000
_cell.length_c   1.000
_cell.angle_alpha   90.00
_cell.angle_beta   90.00
_cell.angle_gamma   90.00
#
_symmetry.space_group_name_H-M   'P 1'
#
loop_
_entity.id
_entity.type
_entity.pdbx_description
1 polymer ?
#
loop_
_entity_poly.entity_id
_entity_poly.type
_entity_poly.pdbx_seq_one_letter_code
_entity_poly.pdbx_strand_id
1 'polypeptide(L)'
;MSMKTMLRTISAIALVLTVGTAGCAGHDDPKVATAGSGAPKAGEGATAGGPDSELKYSQCMREQGLPWFPDPGPDGSLGVRVPSGTDENKLAKAQEACKAYAPGANQNGKISADDLNKIRRMSQCIRDRGFPKYPDPDPKGGIRVDQRTLGVEPGDPAFQKAMKECRKYLPPRKGEGAA
;
A
#
# COMPACT_ATOMS: atom_id res chain seq x y z
N MET A 1 12.65 58.43 37.39
CA MET A 1 13.01 56.99 37.35
C MET A 1 14.33 56.85 36.58
N SER A 2 15.51 56.77 37.20
CA SER A 2 16.14 55.60 37.87
C SER A 2 16.25 54.37 36.95
N MET A 3 17.39 54.13 36.29
CA MET A 3 18.55 53.27 36.68
C MET A 3 18.30 51.79 36.32
N LYS A 4 19.10 51.02 35.57
CA LYS A 4 20.55 50.69 35.57
C LYS A 4 20.94 50.15 34.17
N THR A 5 22.05 50.54 33.54
CA THR A 5 23.43 50.02 33.66
C THR A 5 23.59 48.53 33.35
N MET A 6 24.23 48.17 32.22
CA MET A 6 25.58 47.56 32.19
C MET A 6 26.05 47.25 30.76
N LEU A 7 27.11 47.95 30.37
CA LEU A 7 28.10 47.56 29.36
C LEU A 7 28.83 46.27 29.77
N ARG A 8 29.27 45.47 28.78
CA ARG A 8 30.62 44.83 28.69
C ARG A 8 30.70 43.93 27.42
N THR A 9 31.41 44.34 26.35
CA THR A 9 32.81 43.96 25.98
C THR A 9 32.92 42.47 25.57
N ILE A 10 33.37 42.00 24.39
CA ILE A 10 34.56 42.22 23.55
C ILE A 10 34.28 41.54 22.18
N SER A 11 34.37 42.26 21.05
CA SER A 11 35.45 42.21 20.03
C SER A 11 35.55 40.87 19.27
N ALA A 12 35.13 40.82 17.99
CA ALA A 12 35.93 41.10 16.78
C ALA A 12 36.70 39.82 16.34
N ILE A 13 36.54 39.28 15.14
CA ILE A 13 37.22 39.62 13.87
C ILE A 13 36.84 38.45 12.93
N ALA A 14 36.14 38.69 11.82
CA ALA A 14 36.71 38.69 10.46
C ALA A 14 37.74 37.57 10.23
N LEU A 15 37.70 36.78 9.16
CA LEU A 15 38.07 37.24 7.82
C LEU A 15 38.17 35.97 6.94
N VAL A 16 37.68 36.06 5.70
CA VAL A 16 38.19 35.40 4.49
C VAL A 16 38.23 33.86 4.45
N LEU A 17 37.43 33.29 3.54
CA LEU A 17 37.83 32.09 2.82
C LEU A 17 37.71 32.33 1.32
N THR A 18 38.89 32.26 0.74
CA THR A 18 39.33 32.39 -0.64
C THR A 18 38.70 31.36 -1.59
N VAL A 19 38.48 31.81 -2.81
CA VAL A 19 38.22 31.01 -4.02
C VAL A 19 39.42 30.10 -4.33
N GLY A 20 39.18 28.86 -4.76
CA GLY A 20 40.21 27.96 -5.26
C GLY A 20 39.63 26.67 -5.87
N THR A 21 40.11 26.34 -7.06
CA THR A 21 39.56 25.41 -8.06
C THR A 21 40.13 23.98 -8.01
N ALA A 22 39.31 23.01 -8.44
CA ALA A 22 39.64 21.73 -9.11
C ALA A 22 40.58 20.70 -8.45
N GLY A 23 40.11 19.45 -8.33
CA GLY A 23 40.95 18.26 -8.09
C GLY A 23 40.13 16.98 -7.91
N CYS A 24 40.32 16.00 -8.80
CA CYS A 24 39.72 14.66 -8.76
C CYS A 24 40.83 13.63 -8.51
N ALA A 25 40.74 12.82 -7.43
CA ALA A 25 41.44 11.54 -7.23
C ALA A 25 40.93 10.88 -5.93
N GLY A 26 40.60 9.59 -5.98
CA GLY A 26 39.99 8.83 -4.89
C GLY A 26 40.96 8.14 -3.91
N HIS A 27 40.42 7.66 -2.78
CA HIS A 27 40.95 6.52 -2.00
C HIS A 27 39.91 6.05 -0.95
N ASP A 28 39.65 4.74 -0.99
CA ASP A 28 39.30 3.72 0.02
C ASP A 28 38.25 3.92 1.16
N ASP A 29 37.55 2.81 1.40
CA ASP A 29 36.53 2.40 2.39
C ASP A 29 36.77 2.80 3.88
N PRO A 30 35.94 2.35 4.85
CA PRO A 30 34.49 2.39 5.01
C PRO A 30 34.13 3.27 6.23
N LYS A 31 33.07 4.09 6.17
CA LYS A 31 32.66 4.90 7.32
C LYS A 31 31.21 4.61 7.74
N VAL A 32 31.07 3.70 8.70
CA VAL A 32 29.96 3.72 9.65
C VAL A 32 30.17 4.86 10.64
N ALA A 33 29.19 5.77 10.74
CA ALA A 33 28.80 6.45 11.97
C ALA A 33 27.49 7.23 11.77
N THR A 34 26.53 6.84 12.57
CA THR A 34 25.18 7.36 12.79
C THR A 34 25.17 8.81 13.25
N ALA A 35 24.14 9.56 12.79
CA ALA A 35 23.39 10.62 13.50
C ALA A 35 23.09 11.83 12.59
N GLY A 36 21.93 11.77 11.94
CA GLY A 36 21.32 12.90 11.26
C GLY A 36 19.84 12.60 11.09
N SER A 37 19.01 13.22 11.92
CA SER A 37 17.56 13.23 11.81
C SER A 37 17.15 13.85 10.47
N GLY A 38 17.04 13.00 9.46
CA GLY A 38 16.38 13.29 8.20
C GLY A 38 15.29 12.23 8.03
N ALA A 39 14.04 12.67 7.99
CA ALA A 39 12.91 11.82 7.63
C ALA A 39 13.28 10.98 6.39
N PRO A 40 12.93 9.69 6.33
CA PRO A 40 13.20 8.91 5.14
C PRO A 40 12.48 9.60 3.98
N LYS A 41 13.29 10.09 3.04
CA LYS A 41 12.83 10.52 1.72
C LYS A 41 12.11 9.31 1.16
N ALA A 42 10.78 9.40 1.10
CA ALA A 42 9.95 8.37 0.49
C ALA A 42 10.50 8.14 -0.92
N GLY A 43 11.16 7.00 -1.11
CA GLY A 43 11.70 6.62 -2.40
C GLY A 43 10.57 6.60 -3.41
N GLU A 44 10.69 7.47 -4.40
CA GLU A 44 10.00 7.35 -5.67
C GLU A 44 10.20 5.92 -6.20
N GLY A 45 9.09 5.26 -6.54
CA GLY A 45 9.10 3.96 -7.22
C GLY A 45 8.94 2.73 -6.33
N ALA A 46 8.02 2.75 -5.35
CA ALA A 46 7.46 1.48 -4.88
C ALA A 46 6.28 1.11 -5.78
N THR A 47 6.50 0.19 -6.73
CA THR A 47 5.38 -0.51 -7.37
C THR A 47 4.59 -1.20 -6.27
N ALA A 48 3.39 -0.68 -6.07
CA ALA A 48 2.64 -0.89 -4.88
C ALA A 48 1.79 -2.16 -5.09
N GLY A 49 2.17 -3.28 -4.46
CA GLY A 49 1.56 -4.61 -4.64
C GLY A 49 2.37 -5.62 -5.46
N GLY A 50 3.70 -5.54 -5.42
CA GLY A 50 4.62 -6.62 -5.78
C GLY A 50 5.59 -6.86 -4.62
N PRO A 51 6.37 -7.95 -4.61
CA PRO A 51 7.06 -8.55 -3.44
C PRO A 51 7.81 -7.57 -2.52
N ASP A 52 8.29 -6.46 -3.07
CA ASP A 52 8.91 -5.35 -2.32
C ASP A 52 7.94 -4.63 -1.36
N SER A 53 6.64 -4.59 -1.67
CA SER A 53 5.58 -4.00 -0.84
C SER A 53 5.26 -4.89 0.34
N GLU A 54 5.16 -6.21 0.13
CA GLU A 54 4.93 -7.19 1.18
C GLU A 54 6.11 -7.26 2.15
N LEU A 55 7.35 -7.17 1.66
CA LEU A 55 8.53 -7.07 2.53
C LEU A 55 8.52 -5.78 3.37
N LYS A 56 8.16 -4.64 2.77
CA LYS A 56 8.00 -3.36 3.49
C LYS A 56 6.91 -3.43 4.56
N TYR A 57 5.82 -4.15 4.29
CA TYR A 57 4.78 -4.39 5.28
C TYR A 57 5.30 -5.21 6.45
N SER A 58 5.99 -6.32 6.18
CA SER A 58 6.61 -7.15 7.22
C SER A 58 7.59 -6.39 8.09
N GLN A 59 8.43 -5.55 7.47
CA GLN A 59 9.35 -4.66 8.18
C GLN A 59 8.60 -3.65 9.06
N CYS A 60 7.60 -2.96 8.50
CA CYS A 60 6.78 -2.02 9.26
C CYS A 60 6.10 -2.68 10.46
N MET A 61 5.52 -3.88 10.31
CA MET A 61 4.87 -4.59 11.40
C MET A 61 5.85 -4.90 12.55
N ARG A 62 7.09 -5.28 12.22
CA ARG A 62 8.15 -5.48 13.22
C ARG A 62 8.55 -4.16 13.91
N GLU A 63 8.63 -3.07 13.16
CA GLU A 63 8.88 -1.72 13.72
C GLU A 63 7.76 -1.26 14.67
N GLN A 64 6.51 -1.67 14.43
CA GLN A 64 5.38 -1.45 15.34
C GLN A 64 5.40 -2.36 16.58
N GLY A 65 6.49 -3.12 16.76
CA GLY A 65 6.72 -3.95 17.94
C GLY A 65 6.11 -5.34 17.87
N LEU A 66 5.88 -5.88 16.66
CA LEU A 66 5.51 -7.27 16.42
C LEU A 66 6.71 -8.03 15.83
N PRO A 67 7.78 -8.32 16.61
CA PRO A 67 9.02 -8.91 16.09
C PRO A 67 8.83 -10.31 15.49
N TRP A 68 7.74 -10.99 15.83
CA TRP A 68 7.37 -12.30 15.31
C TRP A 68 6.77 -12.26 13.90
N PHE A 69 6.49 -11.07 13.36
CA PHE A 69 5.84 -10.94 12.07
C PHE A 69 6.75 -11.45 10.93
N PRO A 70 6.30 -12.40 10.10
CA PRO A 70 7.15 -13.09 9.13
C PRO A 70 7.42 -12.23 7.89
N ASP A 71 8.47 -12.57 7.15
CA ASP A 71 8.68 -12.10 5.78
C ASP A 71 7.83 -12.88 4.79
N PRO A 72 7.55 -12.32 3.59
CA PRO A 72 6.83 -13.03 2.55
C PRO A 72 7.64 -14.23 2.00
N GLY A 73 6.93 -15.27 1.57
CA GLY A 73 7.50 -16.41 0.87
C GLY A 73 8.02 -16.03 -0.53
N PRO A 74 8.68 -16.97 -1.24
CA PRO A 74 9.20 -16.73 -2.60
C PRO A 74 8.13 -16.31 -3.61
N ASP A 75 6.87 -16.64 -3.35
CA ASP A 75 5.68 -16.28 -4.14
C ASP A 75 5.03 -14.94 -3.71
N GLY A 76 5.63 -14.24 -2.74
CA GLY A 76 5.08 -13.00 -2.16
C GLY A 76 4.00 -13.23 -1.09
N SER A 77 3.71 -14.48 -0.71
CA SER A 77 2.65 -14.78 0.27
C SER A 77 3.08 -14.54 1.72
N LEU A 78 2.19 -13.96 2.54
CA LEU A 78 2.43 -13.78 3.98
C LEU A 78 1.74 -14.85 4.82
N GLY A 79 2.52 -15.79 5.36
CA GLY A 79 2.06 -16.82 6.29
C GLY A 79 1.94 -16.34 7.74
N VAL A 80 1.05 -15.39 8.03
CA VAL A 80 0.94 -14.80 9.37
C VAL A 80 0.30 -15.79 10.37
N ARG A 81 1.08 -16.23 11.36
CA ARG A 81 0.58 -16.99 12.52
C ARG A 81 0.73 -16.14 13.77
N VAL A 82 -0.39 -15.62 14.27
CA VAL A 82 -0.41 -14.79 15.49
C VAL A 82 -0.11 -15.67 16.71
N PRO A 83 0.95 -15.39 17.49
CA PRO A 83 1.24 -16.11 18.72
C PRO A 83 0.14 -15.91 19.77
N SER A 84 -0.14 -16.96 20.55
CA SER A 84 -1.06 -16.87 21.69
C SER A 84 -0.57 -15.82 22.69
N GLY A 85 -1.49 -14.97 23.16
CA GLY A 85 -1.17 -13.87 24.08
C GLY A 85 -0.70 -12.58 23.41
N THR A 86 -0.74 -12.50 22.07
CA THR A 86 -0.56 -11.21 21.37
C THR A 86 -1.69 -10.25 21.72
N ASP A 87 -1.34 -9.02 22.09
CA ASP A 87 -2.31 -7.94 22.31
C ASP A 87 -2.99 -7.56 20.98
N GLU A 88 -4.30 -7.79 20.90
CA GLU A 88 -5.11 -7.50 19.71
C GLU A 88 -5.14 -6.00 19.38
N ASN A 89 -5.14 -5.12 20.38
CA ASN A 89 -5.08 -3.67 20.15
C ASN A 89 -3.73 -3.27 19.58
N LYS A 90 -2.64 -3.88 20.04
CA LYS A 90 -1.30 -3.66 19.48
C LYS A 90 -1.23 -4.13 18.03
N LEU A 91 -1.79 -5.30 17.74
CA LEU A 91 -1.89 -5.83 16.37
C LEU A 91 -2.69 -4.89 15.46
N ALA A 92 -3.88 -4.46 15.88
CA ALA A 92 -4.74 -3.56 15.10
C ALA A 92 -4.06 -2.21 14.85
N LYS A 93 -3.41 -1.62 15.85
CA LYS A 93 -2.65 -0.37 15.69
C LYS A 93 -1.48 -0.52 14.72
N ALA A 94 -0.75 -1.64 14.80
CA ALA A 94 0.34 -1.92 13.87
C ALA A 94 -0.16 -2.05 12.43
N GLN A 95 -1.26 -2.78 12.22
CA GLN A 95 -1.89 -2.91 10.91
C GLN A 95 -2.32 -1.56 10.34
N GLU A 96 -2.95 -0.71 11.17
CA GLU A 96 -3.36 0.63 10.75
C GLU A 96 -2.17 1.54 10.41
N ALA A 97 -1.09 1.49 11.19
CA ALA A 97 0.13 2.26 10.92
C ALA A 97 0.80 1.79 9.61
N CYS A 98 0.76 0.48 9.33
CA CYS A 98 1.41 -0.15 8.19
C CYS A 98 0.50 -0.32 6.96
N LYS A 99 -0.74 0.20 7.01
CA LYS A 99 -1.76 -0.02 5.98
C LYS A 99 -1.39 0.44 4.58
N ALA A 100 -0.40 1.33 4.43
CA ALA A 100 0.10 1.78 3.14
C ALA A 100 0.95 0.72 2.41
N TYR A 101 1.50 -0.24 3.17
CA TYR A 101 2.32 -1.33 2.65
C TYR A 101 1.60 -2.67 2.64
N ALA A 102 0.49 -2.78 3.39
CA ALA A 102 -0.30 -4.01 3.50
C ALA A 102 -0.52 -4.67 2.13
N PRO A 103 -0.60 -6.01 2.06
CA PRO A 103 -1.04 -6.68 0.84
C PRO A 103 -2.39 -6.11 0.41
N GLY A 104 -2.43 -5.48 -0.76
CA GLY A 104 -3.62 -4.78 -1.20
C GLY A 104 -3.89 -3.40 -0.57
N ALA A 105 -2.92 -2.79 0.11
CA ALA A 105 -2.92 -1.39 0.52
C ALA A 105 -3.21 -0.43 -0.65
N ASN A 106 -2.79 -0.85 -1.84
CA ASN A 106 -2.99 -0.13 -3.10
C ASN A 106 -4.26 -0.58 -3.83
N GLN A 107 -5.06 -1.45 -3.20
CA GLN A 107 -6.47 -1.62 -3.52
C GLN A 107 -7.30 -0.44 -3.00
N ASN A 108 -6.66 0.61 -2.45
CA ASN A 108 -7.21 1.95 -2.35
C ASN A 108 -7.49 2.55 -3.75
N GLY A 109 -8.50 2.00 -4.42
CA GLY A 109 -9.68 2.80 -4.71
C GLY A 109 -9.91 3.27 -6.14
N LYS A 110 -9.09 2.90 -7.13
CA LYS A 110 -9.44 3.13 -8.54
C LYS A 110 -9.11 1.92 -9.40
N ILE A 111 -10.16 1.15 -9.70
CA ILE A 111 -10.21 0.32 -10.88
C ILE A 111 -9.95 1.20 -12.12
N SER A 112 -9.24 0.69 -13.13
CA SER A 112 -9.07 1.45 -14.37
C SER A 112 -10.42 1.67 -15.04
N ALA A 113 -10.58 2.73 -15.83
CA ALA A 113 -11.83 2.98 -16.54
C ALA A 113 -12.18 1.80 -17.49
N ASP A 114 -11.16 1.17 -18.08
CA ASP A 114 -11.34 -0.01 -18.93
C ASP A 114 -11.82 -1.23 -18.12
N ASP A 115 -11.20 -1.50 -16.97
CA ASP A 115 -11.61 -2.60 -16.09
C ASP A 115 -13.03 -2.37 -15.54
N LEU A 116 -13.40 -1.13 -15.20
CA LEU A 116 -14.76 -0.81 -14.78
C LEU A 116 -15.77 -1.04 -15.92
N ASN A 117 -15.42 -0.67 -17.15
CA ASN A 117 -16.26 -0.92 -18.33
C ASN A 117 -16.40 -2.42 -18.62
N LYS A 118 -15.33 -3.19 -18.44
CA LYS A 118 -15.34 -4.66 -18.49
C LYS A 118 -16.31 -5.27 -17.48
N ILE A 119 -16.27 -4.82 -16.22
CA ILE A 119 -17.21 -5.28 -15.19
C ILE A 119 -18.66 -4.86 -15.52
N ARG A 120 -18.89 -3.66 -16.05
CA ARG A 120 -20.22 -3.24 -16.54
C ARG A 120 -20.74 -4.14 -17.65
N ARG A 121 -19.89 -4.53 -18.61
CA ARG A 121 -20.25 -5.49 -19.67
C ARG A 121 -20.63 -6.86 -19.10
N MET A 122 -19.97 -7.30 -18.03
CA MET A 122 -20.40 -8.51 -17.31
C MET A 122 -21.79 -8.34 -16.72
N SER A 123 -22.06 -7.26 -15.98
CA SER A 123 -23.38 -6.99 -15.40
C SER A 123 -24.47 -6.97 -16.47
N GLN A 124 -24.19 -6.36 -17.62
CA GLN A 124 -25.12 -6.29 -18.74
C GLN A 124 -25.37 -7.67 -19.38
N CYS A 125 -24.31 -8.46 -19.60
CA CYS A 125 -24.44 -9.85 -20.03
C CYS A 125 -25.35 -10.67 -19.09
N ILE A 126 -25.22 -10.50 -17.77
CA ILE A 126 -26.05 -11.23 -16.80
C ILE A 126 -27.53 -10.83 -16.91
N ARG A 127 -27.83 -9.55 -17.15
CA ARG A 127 -29.20 -9.09 -17.45
C ARG A 127 -29.74 -9.74 -18.72
N ASP A 128 -28.93 -9.77 -19.77
CA ASP A 128 -29.29 -10.40 -21.05
C ASP A 128 -29.51 -11.92 -20.93
N ARG A 129 -28.98 -12.55 -19.86
CA ARG A 129 -29.19 -13.96 -19.52
C ARG A 129 -30.39 -14.24 -18.62
N GLY A 130 -31.25 -13.25 -18.38
CA GLY A 130 -32.52 -13.43 -17.67
C GLY A 130 -32.53 -12.89 -16.24
N PHE A 131 -31.51 -12.16 -15.82
CA PHE A 131 -31.43 -11.54 -14.49
C PHE A 131 -31.47 -10.00 -14.60
N PRO A 132 -32.58 -9.40 -15.06
CA PRO A 132 -32.66 -7.98 -15.41
C PRO A 132 -32.38 -7.03 -14.22
N LYS A 133 -32.56 -7.51 -12.99
CA LYS A 133 -32.29 -6.75 -11.76
C LYS A 133 -30.82 -6.80 -11.31
N TYR A 134 -29.94 -7.46 -12.06
CA TYR A 134 -28.53 -7.57 -11.71
C TYR A 134 -27.86 -6.18 -11.67
N PRO A 135 -27.22 -5.79 -10.56
CA PRO A 135 -26.74 -4.42 -10.37
C PRO A 135 -25.47 -4.13 -11.16
N ASP A 136 -25.21 -2.84 -11.37
CA ASP A 136 -23.92 -2.35 -11.87
C ASP A 136 -22.88 -2.29 -10.77
N PRO A 137 -21.57 -2.30 -11.13
CA PRO A 137 -20.50 -2.08 -10.16
C PRO A 137 -20.49 -0.64 -9.64
N ASP A 138 -20.08 -0.49 -8.38
CA ASP A 138 -19.73 0.81 -7.79
C ASP A 138 -18.47 1.41 -8.45
N PRO A 139 -18.09 2.67 -8.16
CA PRO A 139 -16.90 3.30 -8.75
C PRO A 139 -15.58 2.58 -8.45
N LYS A 140 -15.54 1.66 -7.49
CA LYS A 140 -14.38 0.83 -7.14
C LYS A 140 -14.43 -0.55 -7.82
N GLY A 141 -15.47 -0.83 -8.62
CA GLY A 141 -15.65 -2.12 -9.32
C GLY A 141 -16.40 -3.16 -8.50
N GLY A 142 -16.90 -2.82 -7.30
CA GLY A 142 -17.62 -3.75 -6.43
C GLY A 142 -19.08 -3.95 -6.85
N ILE A 143 -19.56 -5.19 -6.88
CA ILE A 143 -20.97 -5.51 -7.16
C ILE A 143 -21.61 -6.05 -5.88
N ARG A 144 -22.70 -5.42 -5.43
CA ARG A 144 -23.50 -5.86 -4.27
C ARG A 144 -24.74 -6.57 -4.77
N VAL A 145 -24.70 -7.91 -4.76
CA VAL A 145 -25.84 -8.73 -5.14
C VAL A 145 -26.74 -8.96 -3.92
N ASP A 146 -27.96 -8.45 -3.98
CA ASP A 146 -29.03 -8.82 -3.06
C ASP A 146 -29.91 -9.89 -3.73
N GLN A 147 -29.76 -11.12 -3.25
CA GLN A 147 -30.44 -12.30 -3.77
C GLN A 147 -31.97 -12.20 -3.68
N ARG A 148 -32.50 -11.55 -2.63
CA ARG A 148 -33.93 -11.30 -2.45
C ARG A 148 -34.44 -10.32 -3.49
N THR A 149 -33.68 -9.26 -3.75
CA THR A 149 -34.02 -8.26 -4.76
C THR A 149 -33.92 -8.82 -6.19
N LEU A 150 -32.93 -9.70 -6.44
CA LEU A 150 -32.79 -10.41 -7.72
C LEU A 150 -33.89 -11.44 -7.98
N GLY A 151 -34.53 -11.96 -6.93
CA GLY A 151 -35.50 -13.04 -7.05
C GLY A 151 -34.88 -14.37 -7.47
N VAL A 152 -33.62 -14.62 -7.06
CA VAL A 152 -32.90 -15.87 -7.36
C VAL A 152 -32.72 -16.67 -6.08
N GLU A 153 -32.90 -17.98 -6.15
CA GLU A 153 -32.67 -18.83 -4.98
C GLU A 153 -31.17 -19.02 -4.73
N PRO A 154 -30.75 -19.26 -3.47
CA PRO A 154 -29.40 -19.73 -3.16
C PRO A 154 -29.05 -20.97 -4.00
N GLY A 155 -28.00 -20.85 -4.83
CA GLY A 155 -27.54 -21.96 -5.66
C GLY A 155 -28.28 -22.16 -6.99
N ASP A 156 -29.13 -21.21 -7.41
CA ASP A 156 -29.86 -21.29 -8.69
C ASP A 156 -28.93 -21.64 -9.88
N PRO A 157 -29.15 -22.78 -10.56
CA PRO A 157 -28.29 -23.23 -11.66
C PRO A 157 -28.33 -22.31 -12.88
N ALA A 158 -29.45 -21.63 -13.14
CA ALA A 158 -29.54 -20.65 -14.22
C ALA A 158 -28.66 -19.43 -13.93
N PHE A 159 -28.64 -18.98 -12.68
CA PHE A 159 -27.77 -17.88 -12.25
C PHE A 159 -26.29 -18.25 -12.31
N GLN A 160 -25.94 -19.46 -11.85
CA GLN A 160 -24.57 -19.98 -11.95
C GLN A 160 -24.10 -20.11 -13.40
N LYS A 161 -24.98 -20.58 -14.29
CA LYS A 161 -24.69 -20.66 -15.73
C LYS A 161 -24.44 -19.27 -16.32
N ALA A 162 -25.30 -18.29 -16.03
CA ALA A 162 -25.13 -16.91 -16.50
C ALA A 162 -23.80 -16.31 -16.02
N MET A 163 -23.47 -16.45 -14.73
CA MET A 163 -22.20 -16.00 -14.16
C MET A 163 -21.00 -16.65 -14.88
N LYS A 164 -21.05 -17.97 -15.12
CA LYS A 164 -19.98 -18.70 -15.81
C LYS A 164 -19.78 -18.24 -17.25
N GLU A 165 -20.85 -17.96 -17.98
CA GLU A 165 -20.76 -17.47 -19.37
C GLU A 165 -20.29 -16.01 -19.44
N CYS A 166 -20.74 -15.17 -18.52
CA CYS A 166 -20.44 -13.74 -18.52
C CYS A 166 -19.06 -13.41 -17.91
N ARG A 167 -18.42 -14.32 -17.17
CA ARG A 167 -17.09 -14.10 -16.57
C ARG A 167 -16.00 -13.73 -17.57
N LYS A 168 -16.18 -14.02 -18.87
CA LYS A 168 -15.25 -13.66 -19.95
C LYS A 168 -14.98 -12.14 -20.04
N TYR A 169 -15.86 -11.32 -19.47
CA TYR A 169 -15.69 -9.87 -19.43
C TYR A 169 -14.89 -9.39 -18.23
N LEU A 170 -14.62 -10.23 -17.23
CA LEU A 170 -13.84 -9.81 -16.07
C LEU A 170 -12.38 -9.57 -16.46
N PRO A 171 -11.74 -8.52 -15.90
CA PRO A 171 -10.30 -8.38 -16.02
C PRO A 171 -9.60 -9.56 -15.33
N PRO A 172 -8.39 -9.95 -15.79
CA PRO A 172 -7.59 -10.93 -15.07
C PRO A 172 -7.34 -10.45 -13.63
N ARG A 173 -7.26 -11.38 -12.68
CA ARG A 173 -6.85 -11.02 -11.33
C ARG A 173 -5.43 -10.47 -11.40
N LYS A 174 -5.19 -9.27 -10.89
CA LYS A 174 -3.82 -8.77 -10.71
C LYS A 174 -3.08 -9.75 -9.78
N GLY A 175 -2.13 -10.50 -10.33
CA GLY A 175 -1.42 -11.60 -9.67
C GLY A 175 -1.59 -12.97 -10.35
N GLU A 176 -2.54 -13.13 -11.27
CA GLU A 176 -2.74 -14.37 -12.03
C GLU A 176 -2.39 -14.11 -13.50
N GLY A 177 -1.08 -14.02 -13.76
CA GLY A 177 -0.53 -13.67 -15.07
C GLY A 177 0.97 -13.91 -15.23
N ALA A 178 1.59 -14.68 -14.33
CA ALA A 178 2.91 -15.26 -14.54
C ALA A 178 2.74 -16.78 -14.61
N ALA A 179 2.46 -17.27 -15.81
CA ALA A 179 2.68 -18.65 -16.22
C ALA A 179 3.22 -18.62 -17.65
#